data_AF-D1P8B5-F1
#
_entry.id   AF-D1P8B5-F1
#
_cell.length_a   1.000
_cell.length_b   1.000
_cell.length_c   1.000
_cell.angle_alpha   90.00
_cell.angle_beta   90.00
_cell.angle_gamma   90.00
#
_symmetry.space_group_name_H-M   'P 1'
#
loop_
_entity.id
_entity.type
_entity.pdbx_description
1 polymer ?
#
loop_
_entity_poly.entity_id
_entity_poly.type
_entity_poly.pdbx_seq_one_letter_code
_entity_poly.pdbx_strand_id
1 'polypeptide(L)' 'MSDDTLRKLDSELGALISRMSANQRRQLAKEITRDLRRSQIKRIQQQKNPDGSAYTKRKASFVTVQREIQFMWRGQKRT' A
#
# COMPACT_ATOMS: atom_id res chain seq x y z
N MET A 1 -12.85 -19.78 -20.52
CA MET A 1 -11.80 -19.66 -21.56
C MET A 1 -10.56 -18.90 -21.10
N SER A 2 -10.56 -18.18 -19.96
CA SER A 2 -9.39 -17.42 -19.47
C SER A 2 -8.43 -18.23 -18.59
N ASP A 3 -8.92 -19.21 -17.82
CA ASP A 3 -8.10 -19.94 -16.84
C ASP A 3 -7.00 -20.78 -17.50
N ASP A 4 -7.29 -21.38 -18.66
CA ASP A 4 -6.33 -22.19 -19.41
C ASP A 4 -5.17 -21.36 -19.98
N THR A 5 -5.46 -20.13 -20.45
CA THR A 5 -4.41 -19.21 -20.92
C THR A 5 -3.49 -18.74 -19.80
N LEU A 6 -4.03 -18.51 -18.61
CA LEU A 6 -3.23 -18.12 -17.44
C LEU A 6 -2.35 -19.28 -16.95
N ARG A 7 -2.88 -20.50 -16.94
CA ARG A 7 -2.10 -21.71 -16.59
C ARG A 7 -0.94 -21.93 -17.55
N LYS A 8 -1.18 -21.77 -18.86
CA LYS A 8 -0.12 -21.87 -19.87
C LYS A 8 0.97 -20.83 -19.63
N LEU A 9 0.58 -19.56 -19.42
CA LEU A 9 1.52 -18.49 -19.11
C LEU A 9 2.33 -18.78 -17.85
N ASP A 10 1.68 -19.24 -16.78
CA ASP A 10 2.34 -19.59 -15.52
C ASP A 10 3.38 -20.70 -15.71
N SER A 11 3.05 -21.72 -16.51
CA SER A 11 3.99 -22.81 -16.84
C SER A 11 5.22 -22.34 -17.62
N GLU A 12 5.03 -21.45 -18.60
CA GLU A 12 6.12 -20.90 -19.41
C GLU A 12 7.04 -19.98 -18.58
N LEU A 13 6.45 -19.15 -17.70
CA LEU A 13 7.20 -18.30 -16.78
C LEU A 13 7.95 -19.13 -15.73
N GLY A 14 7.33 -20.17 -15.19
CA GLY A 14 7.97 -21.10 -14.26
C GLY A 14 9.19 -21.78 -14.89
N ALA A 15 9.07 -22.23 -16.14
CA ALA A 15 10.19 -22.79 -16.89
C ALA A 15 11.32 -21.77 -17.09
N LEU A 16 11.01 -20.51 -17.37
CA LEU A 16 12.01 -19.45 -17.50
C LEU A 16 12.73 -19.17 -16.16
N ILE A 17 11.99 -19.05 -15.06
CA ILE A 17 12.53 -18.78 -13.73
C ILE A 17 13.42 -19.95 -13.23
N SER A 18 13.10 -21.18 -13.63
CA SER A 18 13.91 -22.37 -13.29
C SER A 18 15.32 -22.31 -13.85
N ARG A 19 15.49 -21.68 -15.03
CA ARG A 19 16.79 -21.52 -15.72
C ARG A 19 17.64 -20.38 -15.14
N MET A 20 17.04 -19.52 -14.30
CA MET A 20 17.76 -18.40 -13.68
C MET A 20 18.60 -18.88 -12.49
N SER A 21 19.72 -18.19 -12.23
CA SER A 21 20.45 -18.36 -10.97
C SER A 21 19.67 -17.77 -9.79
N ALA A 22 20.03 -18.16 -8.56
CA ALA A 22 19.44 -17.58 -7.34
C ALA A 22 19.62 -16.06 -7.25
N ASN A 23 20.75 -15.53 -7.72
CA ASN A 23 21.03 -14.10 -7.71
C ASN A 23 20.13 -13.33 -8.69
N GLN A 24 19.95 -13.85 -9.91
CA GLN A 24 19.06 -13.25 -10.91
C GLN A 24 17.60 -13.27 -10.43
N ARG A 25 17.15 -14.36 -9.79
CA ARG A 25 15.79 -14.41 -9.19
C ARG A 25 15.59 -13.36 -8.11
N ARG A 26 16.58 -13.15 -7.23
CA ARG A 26 16.52 -12.09 -6.21
C ARG A 26 16.47 -10.69 -6.83
N GLN A 27 17.22 -10.45 -7.90
CA GLN A 27 17.20 -9.17 -8.60
C GLN A 27 15.83 -8.90 -9.23
N LEU A 28 15.27 -9.88 -9.94
CA LEU A 28 13.93 -9.79 -10.51
C LEU A 28 12.87 -9.52 -9.43
N ALA A 29 12.92 -10.24 -8.31
CA ALA A 29 11.98 -10.05 -7.21
C ALA A 29 12.04 -8.62 -6.63
N LYS A 30 13.24 -8.03 -6.53
CA LYS A 30 13.42 -6.63 -6.09
C LYS A 30 12.78 -5.65 -7.06
N GLU A 31 12.98 -5.85 -8.36
CA GLU A 31 12.42 -4.99 -9.40
C GLU A 31 10.90 -5.02 -9.39
N ILE A 32 10.30 -6.22 -9.37
CA ILE A 32 8.85 -6.41 -9.26
C ILE A 32 8.31 -5.71 -8.00
N THR A 33 8.95 -5.91 -6.85
CA THR A 33 8.52 -5.28 -5.59
C THR A 33 8.60 -3.76 -5.65
N ARG A 34 9.65 -3.22 -6.27
CA ARG A 34 9.83 -1.77 -6.43
C ARG A 34 8.71 -1.18 -7.27
N ASP A 35 8.37 -1.81 -8.39
CA ASP A 35 7.36 -1.30 -9.30
C ASP A 35 5.95 -1.48 -8.72
N LEU A 36 5.69 -2.61 -8.04
CA LEU A 36 4.47 -2.82 -7.28
C LEU A 36 4.29 -1.73 -6.21
N ARG A 37 5.33 -1.43 -5.43
CA ARG A 37 5.28 -0.36 -4.42
C ARG A 37 5.00 0.99 -5.05
N ARG A 38 5.63 1.33 -6.18
CA ARG A 38 5.38 2.59 -6.91
C ARG A 38 3.93 2.70 -7.36
N SER A 39 3.39 1.63 -7.94
CA SER A 39 1.98 1.56 -8.36
C SER A 39 1.03 1.72 -7.16
N GLN A 40 1.29 1.01 -6.06
CA GLN A 40 0.50 1.10 -4.83
C GLN A 40 0.54 2.50 -4.22
N ILE A 41 1.71 3.13 -4.13
CA ILE A 41 1.84 4.51 -3.64
C ILE A 41 1.00 5.45 -4.49
N LYS A 42 1.11 5.37 -5.83
CA LYS A 42 0.31 6.19 -6.75
C LYS A 42 -1.19 5.97 -6.54
N ARG A 43 -1.63 4.71 -6.39
CA ARG A 43 -3.04 4.36 -6.15
C ARG A 43 -3.55 4.91 -4.81
N ILE A 44 -2.75 4.78 -3.74
CA ILE A 44 -3.09 5.29 -2.40
C ILE A 44 -3.19 6.82 -2.41
N GLN A 45 -2.25 7.50 -3.07
CA GLN A 45 -2.29 8.96 -3.26
C GLN A 45 -3.56 9.41 -3.97
N GLN A 46 -4.04 8.61 -4.95
CA GLN A 46 -5.31 8.85 -5.65
C GLN A 46 -6.55 8.47 -4.84
N GLN A 47 -6.40 7.99 -3.59
CA GLN A 47 -7.49 7.48 -2.77
C GLN A 47 -8.34 6.44 -3.51
N LYS A 48 -7.70 5.42 -4.08
CA LYS A 48 -8.39 4.30 -4.74
C LYS A 48 -8.11 2.96 -4.06
N ASN A 49 -9.14 2.12 -4.00
CA ASN A 49 -9.06 0.74 -3.58
C ASN A 49 -8.37 -0.15 -4.64
N PRO A 50 -7.96 -1.38 -4.30
CA PRO A 50 -7.33 -2.30 -5.27
C PRO A 50 -8.20 -2.68 -6.46
N ASP A 51 -9.52 -2.71 -6.28
CA ASP A 51 -10.53 -2.92 -7.31
C ASP A 51 -10.79 -1.66 -8.17
N GLY A 52 -10.13 -0.53 -7.86
CA GLY A 52 -10.27 0.74 -8.54
C GLY A 52 -11.39 1.64 -8.02
N SER A 53 -12.22 1.17 -7.10
CA SER A 53 -13.26 1.99 -6.48
C SER A 53 -12.67 3.13 -5.64
N ALA A 54 -13.43 4.21 -5.47
CA ALA A 54 -13.00 5.32 -4.63
C ALA A 54 -12.85 4.87 -3.16
N TYR A 55 -11.78 5.31 -2.51
CA TYR A 55 -11.55 5.03 -1.11
C TYR A 55 -12.51 5.85 -0.25
N THR A 56 -13.26 5.18 0.62
CA THR A 56 -14.20 5.84 1.53
C THR A 56 -13.44 6.74 2.50
N LYS A 57 -13.81 8.03 2.55
CA LYS A 57 -13.22 8.98 3.49
C LYS A 57 -13.43 8.48 4.92
N ARG A 58 -12.36 8.50 5.73
CA ARG A 58 -12.46 8.13 7.16
C ARG A 58 -13.45 9.05 7.87
N LYS A 59 -14.30 8.47 8.73
CA LYS A 59 -15.18 9.23 9.61
C LYS A 59 -14.33 10.18 10.44
N ALA A 60 -14.56 11.48 10.30
CA ALA A 60 -13.88 12.46 11.13
C ALA A 60 -14.37 12.29 12.57
N SER A 61 -13.47 11.98 13.49
CA SER A 61 -13.74 12.08 14.92
C SER A 61 -13.32 13.46 15.39
N PHE A 62 -14.30 14.33 15.63
CA PHE A 62 -14.06 15.56 16.38
C PHE A 62 -13.98 15.17 17.85
N VAL A 63 -12.80 15.29 18.45
CA VAL A 63 -12.71 15.29 19.91
C VAL A 63 -13.17 16.68 20.34
N THR A 64 -14.46 16.83 20.63
CA THR A 64 -14.95 18.03 21.29
C THR A 64 -14.43 18.01 22.72
N VAL A 65 -13.35 18.75 22.96
CA VAL A 65 -12.86 18.96 24.32
C VAL A 65 -13.89 19.86 25.00
N GLN A 66 -14.83 19.28 25.75
CA GLN A 66 -15.82 20.00 26.56
C GLN A 66 -15.21 20.70 27.78
N ARG A 67 -13.90 20.55 27.99
CA ARG A 67 -13.17 21.17 29.08
C ARG A 67 -12.54 22.46 28.56
N GLU A 68 -12.47 23.48 29.42
CA GLU A 68 -11.68 24.69 29.14
C GLU A 68 -10.26 24.27 28.71
N ILE A 69 -9.77 24.82 27.60
CA ILE A 69 -8.36 24.66 27.23
C ILE A 69 -7.54 25.40 28.29
N GLN A 70 -7.11 24.69 29.33
CA GLN A 70 -6.30 25.27 30.40
C GLN A 70 -4.84 25.26 29.96
N PHE A 71 -4.32 26.44 29.62
CA PHE A 71 -2.92 26.59 29.26
C PHE A 71 -2.07 26.61 30.54
N MET A 72 -1.35 25.52 30.83
CA MET A 72 -0.47 25.47 31.99
C MET A 72 0.95 25.90 31.61
N TRP A 73 1.48 26.92 32.30
CA TRP A 73 2.86 27.36 32.18
C TRP A 73 3.53 27.32 33.55
N ARG A 74 4.67 26.64 33.67
CA ARG A 74 5.37 26.41 34.97
C ARG A 74 4.42 25.91 36.07
N GLY A 75 3.48 25.02 35.72
CA GLY A 75 2.51 24.45 36.65
C GLY A 75 1.36 25.38 37.05
N GLN A 76 1.23 26.56 36.42
CA GLN A 76 0.14 27.50 36.70
C GLN A 76 -0.80 27.62 35.51
N LYS A 77 -2.12 27.55 35.78
CA LYS A 77 -3.18 27.85 34.82
C LYS A 77 -3.06 29.31 34.40
N ARG A 78 -2.79 29.58 33.12
CA ARG A 78 -2.99 30.90 32.53
C ARG A 78 -4.45 30.97 32.08
N THR A 79 -5.23 31.73 32.83
CA THR A 79 -6.50 32.31 32.37
C THR A 79 -6.23 33.43 31.38
#